data_AF-A0A939ND85-F1
#
_entry.id   AF-A0A939ND85-F1
#
_cell.length_a   1.000
_cell.length_b   1.000
_cell.length_c   1.000
_cell.angle_alpha   90.00
_cell.angle_beta   90.00
_cell.angle_gamma   90.00
#
_symmetry.space_group_name_H-M   'P 1'
#
loop_
_entity.id
_entity.type
_entity.pdbx_description
1 polymer ?
#
loop_
_entity_poly.entity_id
_entity_poly.type
_entity_poly.pdbx_seq_one_letter_code
_entity_poly.pdbx_strand_id
1 'polypeptide(L)'
;MTVDATIVQNIERLVWMGGTFLEKVMWKNLNMMAVQNGMLWDPEAVKTVFDTEIKIDMVALESTNQVPMTWDVRQAWANERHYPGVNF
;
A
#
# COMPACT_ATOMS: atom_id res chain seq x y z
N MET A 1 -11.62 12.58 10.37
CA MET A 1 -12.18 13.57 9.44
C MET A 1 -13.67 13.81 9.70
N THR A 2 -14.53 12.81 9.49
CA THR A 2 -16.00 12.96 9.59
C THR A 2 -16.54 12.96 11.01
N VAL A 3 -15.92 12.19 11.91
CA VAL A 3 -16.28 12.13 13.33
C VAL A 3 -15.56 13.22 14.13
N ASP A 4 -14.26 13.38 13.88
CA ASP A 4 -13.44 14.46 14.42
C ASP A 4 -12.45 14.91 13.34
N ALA A 5 -12.49 16.20 13.00
CA ALA A 5 -11.63 16.82 12.02
C ALA A 5 -10.31 17.33 12.64
N THR A 6 -10.27 17.57 13.95
CA THR A 6 -9.09 18.11 14.65
C THR A 6 -7.92 17.12 14.64
N ILE A 7 -8.19 15.83 14.44
CA ILE A 7 -7.16 14.79 14.31
C ILE A 7 -6.11 15.10 13.23
N VAL A 8 -6.48 15.86 12.19
CA VAL A 8 -5.56 16.31 11.13
C VAL A 8 -4.36 17.05 11.72
N GLN A 9 -4.57 17.85 12.76
CA GLN A 9 -3.51 18.64 13.41
C GLN A 9 -2.53 17.77 14.22
N ASN A 10 -2.91 16.53 14.52
CA ASN A 10 -2.10 15.58 15.27
C ASN A 10 -1.40 14.53 14.37
N ILE A 11 -1.61 14.59 13.05
CA ILE A 11 -1.01 13.68 12.10
C ILE A 11 0.15 14.40 11.40
N GLU A 12 1.38 14.02 11.72
CA GLU A 12 2.57 14.56 11.07
C GLU A 12 2.58 14.23 9.56
N ARG A 13 2.28 12.98 9.21
CA ARG A 13 2.18 12.49 7.83
C ARG A 13 1.43 11.17 7.75
N LEU A 14 0.85 10.91 6.60
CA LEU A 14 0.23 9.64 6.25
C LEU A 14 1.06 8.92 5.18
N VAL A 15 1.55 7.72 5.49
CA VAL A 15 2.16 6.83 4.49
C VAL A 15 1.09 5.91 3.93
N TRP A 16 0.68 6.13 2.69
CA TRP A 16 -0.43 5.40 2.07
C TRP A 16 0.11 4.43 1.02
N MET A 17 -0.15 3.13 1.19
CA MET A 17 0.09 2.12 0.15
C MET A 17 -1.13 1.97 -0.74
N GLY A 18 -1.03 2.39 -1.99
CA GLY A 18 -2.18 2.41 -2.89
C GLY A 18 -1.98 3.28 -4.12
N GLY A 19 -2.82 3.03 -5.13
CA GLY A 19 -2.84 3.83 -6.36
C GLY A 19 -1.71 3.50 -7.33
N THR A 20 -1.78 4.13 -8.50
CA THR A 20 -0.82 4.00 -9.60
C THR A 20 -0.96 5.23 -10.49
N PHE A 21 0.16 5.77 -10.98
CA PHE A 21 0.13 6.81 -12.04
C PHE A 21 0.30 6.23 -13.45
N LEU A 22 0.47 4.92 -13.55
CA LEU A 22 0.60 4.24 -14.85
C LEU A 22 -0.76 4.13 -15.55
N GLU A 23 -0.76 4.36 -16.86
CA GLU A 23 -1.93 4.23 -17.74
C GLU A 23 -2.47 2.79 -17.77
N LYS A 24 -1.59 1.80 -17.54
CA LYS A 24 -1.93 0.38 -17.61
C LYS A 24 -1.93 -0.26 -16.22
N VAL A 25 -3.11 -0.70 -15.82
CA VAL A 25 -3.38 -1.47 -14.60
C VAL A 25 -2.79 -2.88 -14.73
N MET A 26 -1.86 -3.25 -13.85
CA MET A 26 -1.24 -4.58 -13.87
C MET A 26 -2.12 -5.60 -13.15
N TRP A 27 -2.82 -6.45 -13.90
CA TRP A 27 -3.58 -7.61 -13.38
C TRP A 27 -2.70 -8.79 -12.93
N LYS A 28 -1.36 -8.66 -13.00
CA LYS A 28 -0.47 -9.82 -13.14
C LYS A 28 -0.06 -10.49 -11.82
N ASN A 29 -0.37 -9.92 -10.65
CA ASN A 29 -0.20 -10.60 -9.36
C ASN A 29 -1.17 -10.11 -8.25
N LEU A 30 -1.40 -10.94 -7.23
CA LEU A 30 -2.32 -10.66 -6.11
C LEU A 30 -1.91 -9.42 -5.30
N ASN A 31 -0.61 -9.19 -5.13
CA ASN A 31 -0.07 -8.08 -4.33
C ASN A 31 -0.31 -6.71 -5.00
N MET A 32 -0.12 -6.64 -6.32
CA MET A 32 -0.31 -5.46 -7.16
C MET A 32 -1.79 -5.10 -7.28
N MET A 33 -2.63 -6.13 -7.43
CA MET A 33 -4.07 -5.96 -7.39
C MET A 33 -4.54 -5.44 -6.03
N ALA A 34 -3.97 -5.90 -4.91
CA ALA A 34 -4.34 -5.42 -3.57
C ALA A 34 -3.98 -3.94 -3.34
N VAL A 35 -2.80 -3.48 -3.78
CA VAL A 35 -2.38 -2.07 -3.71
C VAL A 35 -3.39 -1.18 -4.43
N GLN A 36 -3.74 -1.56 -5.66
CA GLN A 36 -4.61 -0.76 -6.50
C GLN A 36 -6.07 -0.82 -6.06
N ASN A 37 -6.53 -1.99 -5.65
CA ASN A 37 -7.88 -2.19 -5.13
C ASN A 37 -8.10 -1.43 -3.83
N GLY A 38 -7.07 -1.20 -3.00
CA GLY A 38 -7.21 -0.44 -1.76
C GLY A 38 -7.79 0.97 -1.95
N MET A 39 -7.44 1.65 -3.05
CA MET A 39 -8.02 2.95 -3.39
C MET A 39 -9.35 2.87 -4.15
N LEU A 40 -9.57 1.78 -4.91
CA LEU A 40 -10.84 1.55 -5.63
C LEU A 40 -11.95 1.03 -4.71
N TRP A 41 -11.58 0.48 -3.55
CA TRP A 41 -12.52 -0.14 -2.62
C TRP A 41 -13.43 0.90 -1.94
N ASP A 42 -12.91 2.09 -1.64
CA ASP A 42 -13.69 3.22 -1.12
C ASP A 42 -13.13 4.56 -1.65
N PRO A 43 -13.53 4.98 -2.85
CA PRO A 43 -13.03 6.21 -3.46
C PRO A 43 -13.49 7.47 -2.73
N GLU A 44 -14.62 7.44 -2.00
CA GLU A 44 -15.13 8.58 -1.24
C GLU A 44 -14.26 8.84 -0.01
N ALA A 45 -13.84 7.79 0.71
CA ALA A 45 -12.90 7.91 1.81
C ALA A 45 -11.52 8.36 1.33
N VAL A 46 -11.03 7.82 0.20
CA VAL A 46 -9.77 8.28 -0.40
C VAL A 46 -9.84 9.77 -0.69
N LYS A 47 -10.89 10.23 -1.37
CA LYS A 47 -11.08 11.66 -1.64
C LYS A 47 -11.10 12.49 -0.36
N THR A 48 -11.84 12.04 0.66
CA THR A 48 -11.94 12.74 1.95
C THR A 48 -10.58 12.93 2.61
N VAL A 49 -9.69 11.94 2.53
CA VAL A 49 -8.33 12.06 3.08
C VAL A 49 -7.44 12.95 2.22
N PHE A 50 -7.51 12.80 0.90
CA PHE A 50 -6.70 13.57 -0.05
C PHE A 50 -7.08 15.06 -0.13
N ASP A 51 -8.31 15.42 0.25
CA ASP A 51 -8.75 16.82 0.33
C ASP A 51 -8.25 17.54 1.59
N THR A 52 -7.48 16.87 2.46
CA THR A 52 -6.99 17.47 3.72
C THR A 52 -5.57 18.02 3.61
N GLU A 53 -5.16 18.80 4.61
CA GLU A 53 -3.81 19.36 4.69
C GLU A 53 -2.75 18.37 5.21
N ILE A 54 -3.12 17.10 5.44
CA ILE A 54 -2.16 16.07 5.87
C ILE A 54 -1.12 15.89 4.77
N LYS A 55 0.15 15.85 5.14
CA LYS A 55 1.22 15.44 4.22
C LYS A 55 1.08 13.94 3.91
N ILE A 56 0.82 13.59 2.65
CA ILE A 56 0.67 12.19 2.22
C ILE A 56 1.91 11.74 1.43
N ASP A 57 2.59 10.72 1.94
CA ASP A 57 3.64 9.99 1.22
C ASP A 57 3.02 8.73 0.61
N MET A 58 2.78 8.74 -0.69
CA MET A 58 2.15 7.61 -1.39
C MET A 58 3.20 6.57 -1.83
N VAL A 59 2.98 5.31 -1.46
CA VAL A 59 3.69 4.15 -2.00
C VAL A 59 2.83 3.57 -3.12
N ALA A 60 3.04 4.10 -4.31
CA ALA A 60 2.34 3.70 -5.52
C ALA A 60 2.81 2.32 -6.00
N LEU A 61 2.04 1.72 -6.91
CA LEU A 61 2.35 0.43 -7.51
C LEU A 61 3.77 0.37 -8.07
N GLU A 62 4.17 1.38 -8.83
CA GLU A 62 5.47 1.51 -9.46
C GLU A 62 6.63 1.60 -8.47
N SER A 63 6.39 2.08 -7.24
CA SER A 63 7.40 2.14 -6.19
C SER A 63 7.87 0.75 -5.75
N THR A 64 7.09 -0.30 -6.02
CA THR A 64 7.41 -1.69 -5.65
C THR A 64 8.10 -2.49 -6.78
N ASN A 65 8.26 -1.90 -7.97
CA ASN A 65 8.78 -2.61 -9.15
C ASN A 65 10.20 -3.16 -8.98
N GLN A 66 11.04 -2.52 -8.16
CA GLN A 66 12.43 -2.92 -7.93
C GLN A 66 12.59 -4.02 -6.86
N VAL A 67 11.52 -4.36 -6.14
CA VAL A 67 11.54 -5.34 -5.04
C VAL A 67 10.46 -6.42 -5.23
N PRO A 68 10.45 -7.14 -6.37
CA PRO A 68 9.45 -8.16 -6.61
C PRO A 68 9.63 -9.34 -5.64
N MET A 69 8.50 -9.89 -5.17
CA MET A 69 8.50 -11.15 -4.42
C MET A 69 8.75 -12.32 -5.38
N THR A 70 10.01 -12.77 -5.49
CA THR A 70 10.41 -13.89 -6.36
C THR A 70 10.29 -15.24 -5.66
N TRP A 71 10.36 -16.31 -6.45
CA TRP A 71 10.43 -17.68 -5.92
C TRP A 71 11.68 -17.92 -5.09
N ASP A 72 12.82 -17.37 -5.51
CA ASP A 72 14.09 -17.53 -4.76
C ASP A 72 14.00 -16.92 -3.36
N VAL A 73 13.37 -15.75 -3.23
CA VAL A 73 13.14 -15.10 -1.92
C VAL A 73 12.17 -15.93 -1.07
N ARG A 74 11.06 -16.41 -1.65
CA ARG A 74 10.11 -17.28 -0.95
C ARG A 74 10.77 -18.57 -0.46
N GLN A 75 11.59 -19.20 -1.30
CA GLN A 75 12.30 -20.44 -0.97
C GLN A 75 13.36 -20.19 0.12
N ALA A 76 14.10 -19.09 0.03
CA ALA A 76 15.04 -18.68 1.08
C ALA A 76 14.33 -18.55 2.43
N TRP A 77 13.18 -17.88 2.48
CA TRP A 77 12.39 -17.79 3.72
C TRP A 77 11.79 -19.13 4.15
N ALA A 78 11.35 -19.97 3.21
CA ALA A 78 10.83 -21.30 3.50
C ALA A 78 11.87 -22.21 4.19
N ASN A 79 13.15 -22.08 3.84
CA ASN A 79 14.25 -22.82 4.45
C ASN A 79 14.49 -22.38 5.91
N GLU A 80 14.16 -21.13 6.23
CA GLU A 80 14.35 -20.51 7.55
C GLU A 80 13.09 -20.57 8.44
N ARG A 81 12.07 -21.36 8.06
CA ARG A 81 10.79 -21.51 8.81
C ARG A 81 10.94 -22.04 10.24
N HIS A 82 12.13 -22.54 10.59
CA HIS A 82 12.44 -22.92 11.96
C HIS A 82 12.54 -21.70 12.90
N TYR A 83 12.70 -20.48 12.37
CA TYR A 83 12.58 -19.24 13.14
C TYR A 83 11.12 -18.78 13.27
N PRO A 84 10.64 -18.50 14.50
CA PRO A 84 9.31 -17.94 14.70
C PRO A 84 9.10 -16.62 13.94
N GLY A 85 7.97 -16.49 13.25
CA GLY A 85 7.63 -15.30 12.47
C GLY A 85 8.07 -15.34 11.00
N VAL A 86 8.87 -16.32 10.60
CA VAL A 86 9.22 -16.57 9.19
C VAL A 86 8.27 -17.64 8.64
N ASN A 87 7.11 -17.24 8.11
CA ASN A 87 6.15 -18.15 7.48
C ASN A 87 5.57 -17.53 6.20
N PHE A 88 5.75 -18.24 5.07
CA PHE A 88 5.32 -17.82 3.73
C PHE A 88 4.90 -19.02 2.89
#